data_AF-T1IGX3-F1
#
_entry.id   AF-T1IGX3-F1
#
_cell.length_a   1.000
_cell.length_b   1.000
_cell.length_c   1.000
_cell.angle_alpha   90.00
_cell.angle_beta   90.00
_cell.angle_gamma   90.00
#
_symmetry.space_group_name_H-M   'P 1'
#
loop_
_entity.id
_entity.type
_entity.pdbx_description
1 polymer ?
#
loop_
_entity_poly.entity_id
_entity_poly.type
_entity_poly.pdbx_seq_one_letter_code
_entity_poly.pdbx_strand_id
1 'polypeptide(L)'
;MPILTNLMSKHQKPERLQVAERCRFDRRVQGPSESVAEFVFALQALAEHCGYCDGLSERLRDRLVAGIRSIPTQRALMIQKNLTYDTAFQTAISTELALKV
;
A
#
# COMPACT_ATOMS: atom_id res chain seq x y z
N MET A 1 -10.27 -44.60 28.88
CA MET A 1 -9.34 -43.67 28.23
C MET A 1 -9.08 -44.15 26.81
N PRO A 2 -9.67 -43.50 25.79
CA PRO A 2 -8.90 -43.19 24.59
C PRO A 2 -8.90 -41.68 24.34
N ILE A 3 -7.67 -41.19 24.26
CA ILE A 3 -7.28 -39.84 23.86
C ILE A 3 -7.26 -39.84 22.32
N LEU A 4 -7.51 -38.66 21.70
CA LEU A 4 -7.15 -38.29 20.32
C LEU A 4 -8.23 -38.32 19.21
N THR A 5 -9.38 -37.67 19.40
CA THR A 5 -10.21 -37.26 18.24
C THR A 5 -10.72 -35.83 18.32
N ASN A 6 -9.91 -34.89 18.83
CA ASN A 6 -10.29 -33.47 18.84
C ASN A 6 -9.22 -32.49 18.35
N LEU A 7 -8.25 -32.95 17.57
CA LEU A 7 -7.14 -32.10 17.12
C LEU A 7 -6.98 -32.04 15.60
N MET A 8 -8.07 -32.03 14.83
CA MET A 8 -7.99 -31.85 13.36
C MET A 8 -9.05 -30.90 12.77
N SER A 9 -9.52 -29.89 13.51
CA SER A 9 -10.45 -28.88 12.96
C SER A 9 -10.11 -27.42 13.26
N LYS A 10 -8.84 -27.11 13.61
CA LYS A 10 -8.40 -25.72 13.82
C LYS A 10 -7.20 -25.31 12.96
N HIS A 11 -7.13 -25.81 11.72
CA HIS A 11 -6.39 -25.09 10.67
C HIS A 11 -7.23 -23.89 10.19
N GLN A 12 -7.71 -23.07 11.12
CA GLN A 12 -8.10 -21.70 10.79
C GLN A 12 -6.79 -21.00 10.48
N LYS A 13 -6.63 -20.50 9.25
CA LYS A 13 -5.52 -19.60 8.92
C LYS A 13 -5.43 -18.58 10.05
N PRO A 14 -4.26 -18.41 10.70
CA PRO A 14 -4.14 -17.46 11.78
C PRO A 14 -4.64 -16.11 11.28
N GLU A 15 -5.51 -15.48 12.06
CA GLU A 15 -5.93 -14.11 11.81
C GLU A 15 -4.67 -13.28 11.51
N ARG A 16 -4.65 -12.59 10.38
CA ARG A 16 -3.44 -11.89 9.94
C ARG A 16 -3.04 -10.92 11.05
N LEU A 17 -1.81 -11.03 11.52
CA LEU A 17 -1.29 -10.11 12.53
C LEU A 17 -1.22 -8.71 11.89
N GLN A 18 -2.05 -7.79 12.37
CA GLN A 18 -2.13 -6.43 11.81
C GLN A 18 -0.75 -5.76 11.71
N VAL A 19 0.12 -5.96 12.70
CA VAL A 19 1.50 -5.47 12.69
C VAL A 19 2.29 -6.01 11.50
N ALA A 20 2.15 -7.29 11.18
CA ALA A 20 2.84 -7.89 10.04
C ALA A 20 2.32 -7.33 8.70
N GLU A 21 1.00 -7.12 8.57
CA GLU A 21 0.41 -6.53 7.36
C GLU A 21 0.82 -5.07 7.19
N ARG A 22 0.85 -4.30 8.28
CA ARG A 22 1.37 -2.91 8.29
C ARG A 22 2.84 -2.87 7.89
N CYS A 23 3.68 -3.77 8.42
CA CYS A 23 5.07 -3.86 7.98
C CYS A 23 5.22 -4.22 6.49
N ARG A 24 4.33 -5.07 5.94
CA ARG A 24 4.32 -5.37 4.50
C ARG A 24 3.93 -4.14 3.68
N PHE A 25 2.88 -3.44 4.09
CA PHE A 25 2.45 -2.18 3.50
C PHE A 25 3.59 -1.14 3.52
N ASP A 26 4.24 -0.95 4.66
CA ASP A 26 5.30 0.05 4.83
C ASP A 26 6.56 -0.26 4.03
N ARG A 27 6.81 -1.53 3.70
CA ARG A 27 7.95 -1.95 2.86
C ARG A 27 7.65 -1.90 1.37
N ARG A 28 6.40 -1.66 0.97
CA ARG A 28 6.00 -1.69 -0.43
C ARG A 28 6.52 -0.45 -1.16
N VAL A 29 7.28 -0.69 -2.23
CA VAL A 29 7.83 0.33 -3.15
C VAL A 29 7.54 -0.07 -4.59
N GLN A 30 7.37 0.91 -5.48
CA GLN A 30 7.03 0.70 -6.89
C GLN A 30 8.13 -0.11 -7.61
N GLY A 31 7.71 -1.15 -8.33
CA GLY A 31 8.60 -1.97 -9.15
C GLY A 31 9.21 -1.20 -10.34
N PRO A 32 10.31 -1.70 -10.94
CA PRO A 32 10.99 -1.02 -12.05
C PRO A 32 10.15 -0.89 -13.33
N SER A 33 9.23 -1.82 -13.57
CA SER A 33 8.33 -1.84 -14.73
C SER A 33 6.86 -1.70 -14.32
N GLU A 34 6.60 -1.40 -13.06
CA GLU A 34 5.26 -1.26 -12.52
C GLU A 34 4.77 0.17 -12.74
N SER A 35 3.58 0.31 -13.31
CA SER A 35 2.92 1.61 -13.44
C SER A 35 2.46 2.16 -12.09
N VAL A 36 2.25 3.49 -12.02
CA VAL A 36 1.68 4.14 -10.85
C VAL A 36 0.32 3.54 -10.47
N ALA A 37 -0.52 3.22 -11.45
CA ALA A 37 -1.84 2.63 -11.22
C ALA A 37 -1.75 1.23 -10.58
N GLU A 38 -0.87 0.37 -11.11
CA GLU A 38 -0.63 -0.97 -10.55
C GLU A 38 -0.06 -0.89 -9.13
N PHE A 39 0.88 0.02 -8.90
CA PHE A 39 1.46 0.24 -7.59
C PHE A 39 0.40 0.66 -6.57
N VAL A 40 -0.44 1.63 -6.92
CA VAL A 40 -1.52 2.11 -6.05
C VAL A 40 -2.56 1.03 -5.78
N PHE A 41 -2.96 0.27 -6.80
CA PHE A 41 -3.86 -0.87 -6.62
C PHE A 41 -3.29 -1.90 -5.63
N ALA A 42 -1.98 -2.21 -5.74
CA ALA A 42 -1.32 -3.10 -4.80
C ALA A 42 -1.24 -2.53 -3.37
N LEU A 43 -1.06 -1.21 -3.21
CA LEU A 43 -1.11 -0.56 -1.89
C LEU A 43 -2.50 -0.67 -1.25
N GLN A 44 -3.55 -0.43 -2.02
CA GLN A 44 -4.93 -0.55 -1.56
C GLN A 44 -5.22 -1.98 -1.09
N ALA A 45 -4.85 -2.99 -1.88
CA ALA A 45 -5.02 -4.40 -1.53
C ALA A 45 -4.26 -4.81 -0.25
N LEU A 46 -3.06 -4.26 -0.01
CA LEU A 46 -2.33 -4.50 1.25
C LEU A 46 -3.00 -3.81 2.45
N ALA A 47 -3.55 -2.62 2.23
CA ALA A 47 -4.15 -1.81 3.28
C ALA A 47 -5.47 -2.40 3.83
N GLU A 48 -6.19 -3.20 3.04
CA GLU A 48 -7.40 -3.93 3.46
C GLU A 48 -7.18 -4.79 4.72
N HIS A 49 -5.95 -5.27 4.94
CA HIS A 49 -5.59 -6.13 6.07
C HIS A 49 -4.87 -5.39 7.21
N CYS A 50 -4.66 -4.08 7.07
CA CYS A 50 -3.88 -3.28 8.03
C CYS A 50 -4.72 -2.69 9.17
N GLY A 51 -6.05 -2.68 9.05
CA GLY A 51 -6.95 -2.09 10.06
C GLY A 51 -6.70 -0.60 10.28
N TYR A 52 -6.54 0.17 9.20
CA TYR A 52 -6.25 1.62 9.28
C TYR A 52 -7.49 2.50 9.54
N CYS A 53 -8.71 1.96 9.35
CA CYS A 53 -9.97 2.68 9.56
C CYS A 53 -9.92 4.09 8.94
N ASP A 54 -10.19 5.14 9.73
CA ASP A 54 -10.26 6.54 9.28
C ASP A 54 -8.93 7.09 8.74
N GLY A 55 -7.80 6.47 9.08
CA GLY A 55 -6.46 6.91 8.65
C GLY A 55 -6.02 6.32 7.30
N LEU A 56 -6.85 5.55 6.62
CA LEU A 56 -6.46 4.82 5.39
C LEU A 56 -5.91 5.75 4.30
N SER A 57 -6.60 6.86 4.02
CA SER A 57 -6.22 7.80 2.97
C SER A 57 -4.86 8.46 3.23
N GLU A 58 -4.57 8.82 4.48
CA GLU A 58 -3.28 9.39 4.87
C GLU A 58 -2.15 8.37 4.69
N ARG A 59 -2.38 7.12 5.11
CA ARG A 59 -1.38 6.05 4.95
C ARG A 59 -1.12 5.72 3.49
N LEU A 60 -2.16 5.66 2.66
CA LEU A 60 -2.01 5.45 1.22
C LEU A 60 -1.23 6.61 0.58
N ARG A 61 -1.56 7.85 0.91
CA ARG A 61 -0.82 9.04 0.43
C ARG A 61 0.65 8.96 0.82
N ASP A 62 0.94 8.78 2.10
CA ASP A 62 2.31 8.81 2.62
C ASP A 62 3.14 7.66 2.00
N ARG A 63 2.54 6.48 1.87
CA ARG A 63 3.21 5.33 1.25
C ARG A 63 3.38 5.48 -0.26
N LEU A 64 2.42 6.07 -0.97
CA LEU A 64 2.55 6.42 -2.38
C LEU A 64 3.74 7.36 -2.59
N VAL A 65 3.79 8.47 -1.84
CA VAL A 65 4.88 9.46 -1.94
C VAL A 65 6.23 8.82 -1.63
N ALA A 66 6.33 8.09 -0.52
CA ALA A 66 7.60 7.51 -0.10
C ALA A 66 8.01 6.27 -0.93
N GLY A 67 7.08 5.60 -1.60
CA GLY A 67 7.31 4.36 -2.33
C GLY A 67 7.37 4.51 -3.86
N ILE A 68 7.00 5.67 -4.42
CA ILE A 68 7.10 5.92 -5.86
C ILE A 68 8.56 5.93 -6.32
N ARG A 69 8.84 5.36 -7.48
CA ARG A 69 10.21 5.21 -7.99
C ARG A 69 10.76 6.50 -8.63
N SER A 70 9.88 7.28 -9.26
CA SER A 70 10.26 8.53 -9.95
C SER A 70 10.64 9.61 -8.94
N ILE A 71 11.94 9.90 -8.82
CA ILE A 71 12.46 10.97 -7.95
C ILE A 71 11.86 12.35 -8.30
N PRO A 72 11.74 12.76 -9.58
CA PRO A 72 11.08 14.02 -9.92
C PRO A 72 9.62 14.07 -9.43
N THR A 73 8.87 12.98 -9.61
CA THR A 73 7.48 12.90 -9.15
C THR A 73 7.39 12.94 -7.63
N GLN A 74 8.25 12.20 -6.93
CA GLN A 74 8.31 12.22 -5.46
C GLN A 74 8.56 13.64 -4.93
N ARG A 75 9.51 14.37 -5.52
CA ARG A 75 9.80 15.77 -5.14
C ARG A 75 8.62 16.70 -5.41
N ALA A 76 7.97 16.56 -6.57
CA ALA A 76 6.79 17.35 -6.93
C ALA A 76 5.63 17.14 -5.93
N LEU A 77 5.47 15.92 -5.42
CA LEU A 77 4.48 15.61 -4.40
C LEU A 77 4.84 16.22 -3.03
N MET A 78 6.12 16.12 -2.61
CA MET A 78 6.57 16.59 -1.28
C MET A 78 6.46 18.11 -1.06
N ILE A 79 6.42 18.92 -2.13
CA ILE A 79 6.29 20.38 -2.02
C ILE A 79 4.84 20.88 -1.92
N GLN A 80 3.84 19.99 -2.04
CA GLN A 80 2.42 20.35 -1.99
C GLN A 80 1.93 20.45 -0.53
N LYS A 81 1.52 21.66 -0.12
CA LYS A 81 1.18 22.00 1.29
C LYS A 81 -0.01 21.20 1.86
N ASN A 82 -1.00 20.87 1.03
CA ASN A 82 -2.23 20.18 1.44
C ASN A 82 -2.46 18.93 0.58
N LEU A 83 -1.42 18.10 0.45
CA LEU A 83 -1.49 16.90 -0.36
C LEU A 83 -2.53 15.91 0.19
N THR A 84 -3.51 15.56 -0.62
CA THR A 84 -4.48 14.49 -0.35
C THR A 84 -4.08 13.23 -1.13
N TYR A 85 -4.65 12.08 -0.77
CA TYR A 85 -4.44 10.85 -1.53
C TYR A 85 -4.84 11.01 -3.01
N ASP A 86 -6.02 11.56 -3.28
CA ASP A 86 -6.54 11.71 -4.65
C ASP A 86 -5.65 12.64 -5.49
N THR A 87 -5.22 13.78 -4.92
CA THR A 87 -4.34 14.73 -5.61
C THR A 87 -2.93 14.16 -5.82
N ALA A 88 -2.43 13.36 -4.88
CA ALA A 88 -1.16 12.66 -5.03
C ALA A 88 -1.23 11.62 -6.16
N PHE A 89 -2.30 10.83 -6.20
CA PHE A 89 -2.51 9.83 -7.23
C PHE A 89 -2.64 10.46 -8.63
N GLN A 90 -3.46 11.49 -8.76
CA GLN A 90 -3.64 12.20 -10.02
C GLN A 90 -2.33 12.83 -10.52
N THR A 91 -1.57 13.48 -9.64
CA THR A 91 -0.28 14.08 -9.99
C THR A 91 0.72 13.01 -10.44
N ALA A 92 0.76 11.85 -9.75
CA ALA A 92 1.65 10.76 -10.10
C ALA A 92 1.34 10.16 -11.47
N ILE A 93 0.06 9.91 -11.78
CA ILE A 93 -0.36 9.44 -13.12
C ILE A 93 -0.03 10.47 -14.20
N SER A 94 -0.40 11.73 -14.01
CA SER A 94 -0.16 12.77 -15.00
C SER A 94 1.33 12.92 -15.32
N THR A 95 2.19 12.79 -14.32
CA THR A 95 3.65 12.83 -14.51
C THR A 95 4.16 11.58 -15.25
N GLU A 96 3.65 10.38 -14.92
CA GLU A 96 4.04 9.16 -15.61
C GLU A 96 3.69 9.22 -17.12
N LEU A 97 2.49 9.71 -17.45
CA LEU A 97 2.04 9.85 -18.84
C LEU A 97 2.88 10.87 -19.61
N ALA A 98 3.29 11.97 -18.97
CA ALA A 98 4.15 12.99 -19.60
C ALA A 98 5.58 12.49 -19.88
N LEU A 99 6.07 11.50 -19.12
CA LEU A 99 7.41 10.93 -19.28
C LEU A 99 7.47 9.75 -20.27
N LYS A 100 6.31 9.21 -20.68
CA LYS A 100 6.20 8.12 -21.66
C LYS A 100 6.18 8.61 -23.13
N VAL A 101 6.54 9.88 -23.36
CA VAL A 101 6.61 10.53 -24.68
C VAL A 101 7.97 10.30 -25.33
#